data_AF-N6Z3B4-F1
#
_entry.id   AF-N6Z3B4-F1
#
_cell.length_a   1.000
_cell.length_b   1.000
_cell.length_c   1.000
_cell.angle_alpha   90.00
_cell.angle_beta   90.00
_cell.angle_gamma   90.00
#
_symmetry.space_group_name_H-M   'P 1'
#
loop_
_entity.id
_entity.type
_entity.pdbx_description
1 polymer ?
#
loop_
_entity_poly.entity_id
_entity_poly.type
_entity_poly.pdbx_seq_one_letter_code
_entity_poly.pdbx_strand_id
1 'polypeptide(L)'
;MSSDGLIFPRPWTCAGQLLGQLLVEKGVTHRSFDGRADSMRGAVYVKRLRDAGWPIDTELVAGSNRFEKVRYGIYRLGDITIGTAEEEFVAACGLSREGVLP
;
A
#
# COMPACT_ATOMS: atom_id res chain seq x y z
N MET A 1 -0.43 -2.92 17.35
CA MET A 1 0.79 -3.16 16.56
C MET A 1 0.47 -4.28 15.58
N SER A 2 1.27 -4.44 14.52
CA SER A 2 1.13 -5.57 13.61
C SER A 2 1.48 -6.88 14.31
N SER A 3 1.13 -8.01 13.68
CA SER A 3 1.50 -9.35 14.13
C SER A 3 3.02 -9.53 14.23
N ASP A 4 3.79 -8.80 13.42
CA ASP A 4 5.26 -8.76 13.45
C ASP A 4 5.84 -7.64 14.33
N GLY A 5 5.01 -6.97 15.13
CA GLY A 5 5.45 -5.89 16.03
C GLY A 5 5.71 -4.54 15.36
N LEU A 6 5.32 -4.35 14.10
CA LEU A 6 5.42 -3.06 13.41
C LEU A 6 4.32 -2.09 13.86
N ILE A 7 4.63 -0.80 13.80
CA ILE A 7 3.68 0.23 14.20
C ILE A 7 2.78 0.56 13.00
N PHE A 8 1.47 0.39 13.19
CA PHE A 8 0.48 0.90 12.26
C PHE A 8 0.43 2.43 12.31
N PRO A 9 0.47 3.14 11.16
CA PRO A 9 0.06 4.54 11.09
C PRO A 9 -1.42 4.68 11.46
N ARG A 10 -1.91 5.92 11.59
CA ARG A 10 -3.35 6.17 11.80
C ARG A 10 -4.14 5.81 10.52
N PRO A 11 -5.22 5.00 10.59
CA PRO A 11 -5.94 4.51 9.41
C PRO A 11 -6.45 5.58 8.44
N TRP A 12 -6.91 6.72 8.96
CA TRP A 12 -7.44 7.83 8.15
C TRP A 12 -6.37 8.73 7.50
N THR A 13 -5.08 8.46 7.75
CA THR A 13 -4.00 9.22 7.11
C THR A 13 -3.61 8.60 5.78
N CYS A 14 -3.01 9.38 4.88
CA CYS A 14 -2.50 8.86 3.60
C CYS A 14 -1.50 7.69 3.78
N ALA A 15 -0.68 7.71 4.83
CA ALA A 15 0.20 6.58 5.14
C ALA A 15 -0.58 5.33 5.58
N GLY A 16 -1.67 5.53 6.33
CA GLY A 16 -2.58 4.44 6.71
C GLY A 16 -3.34 3.87 5.53
N GLN A 17 -3.87 4.72 4.65
CA GLN A 17 -4.54 4.28 3.42
C GLN A 17 -3.59 3.52 2.49
N LEU A 18 -2.36 4.00 2.32
CA LEU A 18 -1.35 3.30 1.53
C LEU A 18 -1.04 1.92 2.12
N LEU A 19 -0.81 1.83 3.43
CA LEU A 19 -0.53 0.55 4.07
C LEU A 19 -1.73 -0.39 3.99
N GLY A 20 -2.95 0.11 4.21
CA GLY A 20 -4.19 -0.65 4.06
C GLY A 20 -4.32 -1.24 2.66
N GLN A 21 -4.02 -0.45 1.61
CA GLN A 21 -4.00 -0.96 0.24
C GLN A 21 -2.92 -2.02 0.04
N LEU A 22 -1.69 -1.81 0.54
CA LEU A 22 -0.60 -2.78 0.43
C LEU A 22 -0.89 -4.12 1.12
N LEU A 23 -1.75 -4.14 2.15
CA LEU A 23 -2.18 -5.36 2.86
C LEU A 23 -3.24 -6.17 2.11
N VAL A 24 -3.90 -5.55 1.12
CA VAL A 24 -5.00 -6.15 0.35
C VAL A 24 -4.63 -6.39 -1.10
N GLU A 25 -3.93 -5.43 -1.72
CA GLU A 25 -3.55 -5.45 -3.13
C GLU A 25 -2.17 -6.12 -3.32
N LYS A 26 -2.02 -6.93 -4.37
CA LYS A 26 -0.71 -7.52 -4.76
C LYS A 26 0.32 -6.47 -5.21
N GLY A 27 -0.12 -5.24 -5.46
CA GLY A 27 0.75 -4.13 -5.80
C GLY A 27 0.00 -2.83 -5.99
N VAL A 28 0.46 -1.77 -5.33
CA VAL A 28 -0.15 -0.44 -5.35
C VAL A 28 0.60 0.43 -6.35
N THR A 29 -0.15 1.03 -7.28
CA THR A 29 0.39 2.01 -8.23
C THR A 29 0.14 3.42 -7.72
N HIS A 30 0.85 4.40 -8.28
CA HIS A 30 0.57 5.82 -7.99
C HIS A 30 -0.91 6.16 -8.25
N ARG A 31 -1.48 5.63 -9.34
CA ARG A 31 -2.88 5.88 -9.73
C ARG A 31 -3.89 5.23 -8.78
N SER A 32 -3.66 3.97 -8.37
CA SER A 32 -4.57 3.29 -7.42
C SER A 32 -4.50 3.93 -6.03
N PHE A 33 -3.33 4.43 -5.63
CA PHE A 33 -3.19 5.21 -4.40
C PHE A 33 -3.89 6.57 -4.51
N ASP A 34 -3.65 7.33 -5.58
CA ASP A 34 -4.24 8.66 -5.78
C ASP A 34 -5.78 8.59 -5.80
N GLY A 35 -6.34 7.62 -6.53
CA GLY A 35 -7.80 7.42 -6.56
C GLY A 35 -8.43 7.06 -5.21
N ARG A 36 -7.64 6.59 -4.25
CA ARG A 36 -8.13 6.24 -2.90
C ARG A 36 -7.84 7.31 -1.86
N ALA A 37 -6.61 7.81 -1.82
CA ALA A 37 -6.13 8.72 -0.78
C ALA A 37 -6.17 10.19 -1.21
N ASP A 38 -6.65 10.49 -2.43
CA ASP A 38 -6.67 11.83 -3.05
C ASP A 38 -5.30 12.53 -2.90
N SER A 39 -4.25 11.79 -3.24
CA SER A 39 -2.87 12.21 -2.99
C SER A 39 -1.88 11.67 -4.01
N MET A 40 -1.23 12.59 -4.71
CA MET A 40 -0.14 12.27 -5.62
C MET A 40 1.20 11.98 -4.91
N ARG A 41 1.26 12.03 -3.57
CA ARG A 41 2.52 11.93 -2.78
C ARG A 41 2.86 10.50 -2.33
N GLY A 42 2.39 9.47 -3.04
CA GLY A 42 2.59 8.05 -2.67
C GLY A 42 4.03 7.69 -2.28
N ALA A 43 5.03 8.15 -3.05
CA ALA A 43 6.45 7.87 -2.77
C ALA A 43 6.93 8.39 -1.38
N VAL A 44 6.39 9.52 -0.92
CA VAL A 44 6.72 10.08 0.40
C VAL A 44 6.17 9.16 1.51
N TYR A 45 4.95 8.65 1.33
CA TYR A 45 4.34 7.75 2.31
C TYR A 45 4.98 6.37 2.30
N VAL A 46 5.39 5.86 1.13
CA VAL A 46 6.23 4.64 1.04
C VAL A 46 7.52 4.82 1.81
N LYS A 47 8.23 5.94 1.63
CA LYS A 47 9.47 6.22 2.39
C LYS A 47 9.20 6.20 3.91
N ARG A 48 8.12 6.85 4.37
CA ARG A 48 7.76 6.87 5.80
C ARG A 48 7.46 5.49 6.36
N LEU A 49 6.77 4.64 5.60
CA LEU A 49 6.47 3.27 6.01
C LEU A 49 7.75 2.42 6.10
N ARG A 50 8.67 2.58 5.13
CA ARG A 50 10.00 1.93 5.19
C ARG A 50 10.82 2.40 6.38
N ASP A 51 10.84 3.71 6.63
CA ASP A 51 11.51 4.30 7.81
C ASP A 51 10.91 3.75 9.12
N ALA A 52 9.64 3.32 9.10
CA ALA A 52 8.94 2.65 10.20
C ALA A 52 9.09 1.11 10.21
N GLY A 53 9.90 0.54 9.32
CA GLY A 53 10.24 -0.89 9.28
C GLY A 53 9.36 -1.75 8.38
N TRP A 54 8.39 -1.19 7.65
CA TRP A 54 7.55 -1.97 6.74
C TRP A 54 8.34 -2.44 5.51
N PRO A 55 8.34 -3.75 5.18
CA PRO A 55 9.09 -4.28 4.04
C PRO A 55 8.32 -3.96 2.75
N ILE A 56 8.66 -2.85 2.09
CA ILE A 56 7.99 -2.44 0.86
C ILE A 56 9.00 -2.41 -0.27
N ASP A 57 8.77 -3.20 -1.30
CA ASP A 57 9.56 -3.21 -2.53
C ASP A 57 9.01 -2.23 -3.56
N THR A 58 9.87 -1.79 -4.47
CA THR A 58 9.47 -0.97 -5.62
C THR A 58 10.01 -1.58 -6.89
N GLU A 59 9.11 -1.87 -7.82
CA GLU A 59 9.44 -2.28 -9.17
C GLU A 59 9.05 -1.18 -10.16
N LEU A 60 9.92 -0.88 -11.12
CA LEU A 60 9.58 -0.04 -12.26
C LEU A 60 9.05 -0.91 -13.40
N VAL A 61 7.77 -0.76 -13.72
CA VAL A 61 7.11 -1.54 -14.76
C VAL A 61 6.88 -0.66 -15.98
N ALA A 62 7.08 -1.24 -17.17
CA ALA A 62 6.80 -0.58 -18.43
C ALA A 62 5.28 -0.42 -18.63
N GLY A 63 4.88 0.72 -19.17
CA GLY A 63 3.49 1.04 -19.48
C GLY A 63 3.38 2.06 -20.61
N SER A 64 2.17 2.57 -20.78
CA SER A 64 1.87 3.62 -21.75
C SER A 64 0.78 4.54 -21.21
N ASN A 65 0.93 5.83 -21.44
CA ASN A 65 -0.16 6.80 -21.29
C ASN A 65 -0.73 7.13 -22.69
N ARG A 66 -1.64 8.12 -22.77
CA ARG A 66 -2.27 8.52 -24.04
C ARG A 66 -1.27 9.07 -25.08
N PHE A 67 -0.07 9.48 -24.66
CA PHE A 67 0.90 10.21 -25.46
C PHE A 67 2.17 9.42 -25.76
N GLU A 68 2.65 8.59 -24.82
CA GLU A 68 3.94 7.91 -24.92
C GLU A 68 4.03 6.64 -24.06
N LYS A 69 5.09 5.87 -24.30
CA LYS A 69 5.50 4.78 -23.40
C LYS A 69 6.16 5.37 -22.17
N VAL A 70 5.74 4.91 -21.00
CA VAL A 70 6.24 5.38 -19.70
C VAL A 70 6.70 4.21 -18.85
N ARG A 71 7.41 4.49 -17.76
CA ARG A 71 7.61 3.53 -16.66
C ARG A 71 6.93 4.07 -15.42
N TYR A 72 6.22 3.23 -14.70
CA TYR A 72 5.60 3.60 -13.43
C TYR A 72 6.05 2.65 -12.31
N GLY A 73 6.12 3.18 -11.09
CA GLY A 73 6.44 2.40 -9.91
C GLY A 73 5.23 1.59 -9.43
N ILE A 74 5.46 0.33 -9.11
CA ILE A 74 4.55 -0.53 -8.36
C ILE A 74 5.19 -0.79 -7.00
N TYR A 75 4.44 -0.53 -5.94
CA TYR A 75 4.84 -0.83 -4.56
C TYR A 75 4.22 -2.14 -4.12
N ARG A 76 5.01 -3.04 -3.54
CA ARG A 76 4.52 -4.31 -3.01
C ARG A 76 4.96 -4.50 -1.58
N LEU A 77 4.08 -5.06 -0.77
CA LEU A 77 4.43 -5.50 0.57
C LEU A 77 5.21 -6.81 0.44
N GLY A 78 6.37 -6.87 1.09
CA GLY A 78 7.14 -8.08 1.27
C GLY A 78 6.50 -8.99 2.32
N ASP A 79 7.22 -10.03 2.71
CA ASP A 79 6.72 -11.05 3.62
C ASP A 79 6.45 -10.45 5.02
N ILE A 80 5.19 -10.53 5.44
CA ILE A 80 4.72 -10.19 6.78
C ILE A 80 3.68 -11.21 7.26
N THR A 81 3.52 -11.33 8.57
CA THR A 81 2.42 -12.11 9.16
C THR A 81 1.12 -11.33 9.02
N ILE A 82 0.15 -11.96 8.36
CA ILE A 82 -1.21 -11.47 8.30
C ILE A 82 -2.03 -12.17 9.39
N GLY A 83 -2.42 -11.41 10.41
CA GLY A 83 -3.31 -11.86 11.48
C GLY A 83 -4.44 -10.88 11.74
N THR A 84 -5.11 -11.03 12.89
CA THR A 84 -6.27 -10.22 13.28
C THR A 84 -5.97 -8.73 13.30
N ALA A 85 -4.75 -8.34 13.71
CA ALA A 85 -4.38 -6.92 13.79
C ALA A 85 -4.32 -6.26 12.40
N GLU A 86 -3.82 -6.95 11.38
CA GLU A 86 -3.80 -6.49 9.99
C GLU A 86 -5.22 -6.39 9.43
N GLU A 87 -6.07 -7.37 9.73
CA GLU A 87 -7.48 -7.39 9.29
C GLU A 87 -8.28 -6.23 9.90
N GLU A 88 -8.14 -6.01 11.21
CA GLU A 88 -8.75 -4.87 11.90
C GLU A 88 -8.25 -3.54 11.35
N PHE A 89 -6.96 -3.44 11.05
CA PHE A 89 -6.38 -2.23 10.46
C PHE A 89 -6.93 -1.96 9.05
N VAL A 90 -7.03 -2.99 8.21
CA VAL A 90 -7.61 -2.92 6.86
C VAL A 90 -9.08 -2.47 6.95
N ALA A 91 -9.86 -3.08 7.85
CA ALA A 91 -11.25 -2.67 8.09
C ALA A 91 -11.34 -1.21 8.57
N ALA A 92 -10.47 -0.79 9.48
CA ALA A 92 -10.40 0.60 9.95
C ALA A 92 -9.98 1.59 8.85
N CYS A 93 -9.29 1.13 7.81
CA CYS A 93 -9.00 1.93 6.61
C CYS A 93 -10.21 2.02 5.67
N GLY A 94 -11.33 1.35 5.95
CA GLY A 94 -12.50 1.28 5.08
C GLY A 94 -12.23 0.43 3.84
N LEU A 95 -11.37 -0.57 3.95
CA LEU A 95 -11.06 -1.55 2.92
C LEU A 95 -11.64 -2.90 3.34
N SER A 96 -12.16 -3.65 2.37
CA SER A 96 -12.47 -5.06 2.52
C SER A 96 -11.37 -5.87 1.82
N ARG A 97 -11.07 -7.06 2.35
CA ARG A 97 -10.39 -8.08 1.54
C ARG A 97 -11.35 -8.67 0.51
N GLU A 98 -11.90 -7.86 -0.38
CA GLU A 98 -12.57 -8.41 -1.56
C GLU A 98 -11.50 -8.69 -2.62
N GLY A 99 -11.28 -9.99 -2.90
CA GLY A 99 -10.58 -10.41 -4.11
C GLY A 99 -9.24 -11.13 -3.96
N VAL A 100 -8.99 -11.87 -2.87
CA VAL A 100 -8.03 -12.99 -2.91
C VAL A 100 -8.78 -14.28 -2.64
N LEU A 101 -9.64 -14.66 -3.58
CA LEU A 101 -9.95 -16.08 -3.79
C LEU A 101 -8.91 -16.62 -4.79
N PRO A 102 -8.49 -17.88 -4.63
CA PRO A 102 -7.35 -18.48 -5.34
C PRO A 102 -7.43 -18.39 -6.86
#